data_AF-X8JWK2-F1
#
_entry.id   AF-X8JWK2-F1
#
_cell.length_a   1.000
_cell.length_b   1.000
_cell.length_c   1.000
_cell.angle_alpha   90.00
_cell.angle_beta   90.00
_cell.angle_gamma   90.00
#
_symmetry.space_group_name_H-M   'P 1'
#
loop_
_entity.id
_entity.type
_entity.pdbx_description
1 polymer ?
#
loop_
_entity_poly.entity_id
_entity_poly.type
_entity_poly.pdbx_seq_one_letter_code
_entity_poly.pdbx_strand_id
1 'polypeptide(L)'
;MLLRAGLMPCSDFEPRSAFTFHALRIFDVLAADAKLSASRFHTVIQRQTNNVLPHAQPARLRELLRVTRQYLILQLLKRAGQTTTSPKSFGCLAVRCPACPRLGVNYKATDVMEGSEYVIPLVSTSCIQIMLP
;
A
#
# COMPACT_ATOMS: atom_id res chain seq x y z
N MET A 1 21.56 -3.22 -8.93
CA MET A 1 22.70 -2.99 -8.00
C MET A 1 22.32 -2.17 -6.76
N LEU A 2 21.25 -1.36 -6.74
CA LEU A 2 20.77 -0.65 -5.52
C LEU A 2 19.84 -1.49 -4.63
N LEU A 3 18.91 -2.24 -5.22
CA LEU A 3 17.95 -3.06 -4.46
C LEU A 3 18.65 -4.14 -3.61
N ARG A 4 19.75 -4.72 -4.13
CA ARG A 4 20.58 -5.68 -3.37
C ARG A 4 21.29 -5.03 -2.17
N ALA A 5 21.57 -3.73 -2.24
CA ALA A 5 22.14 -2.94 -1.14
C ALA A 5 21.08 -2.41 -0.17
N GLY A 6 19.80 -2.79 -0.33
CA GLY A 6 18.72 -2.32 0.54
C GLY A 6 18.23 -0.90 0.23
N LEU A 7 18.55 -0.37 -0.96
CA LEU A 7 18.22 0.97 -1.41
C LEU A 7 17.16 0.93 -2.52
N MET A 8 16.07 1.67 -2.31
CA MET A 8 15.01 1.90 -3.27
C MET A 8 15.33 3.15 -4.10
N PRO A 9 15.55 3.05 -5.41
CA PRO A 9 15.91 4.19 -6.25
C PRO A 9 14.73 5.16 -6.42
N CYS A 10 15.04 6.47 -6.54
CA CYS A 10 14.03 7.51 -6.80
C CYS A 10 13.66 7.66 -8.30
N SER A 11 14.46 7.07 -9.18
CA SER A 11 14.31 7.09 -10.64
C SER A 11 14.75 5.75 -11.22
N ASP A 12 14.08 5.30 -12.28
CA ASP A 12 14.32 3.98 -12.87
C ASP A 12 15.50 3.98 -13.86
N PHE A 13 15.73 5.10 -14.54
CA PHE A 13 16.77 5.21 -15.59
C PHE A 13 18.12 5.64 -15.03
N GLU A 14 18.16 6.75 -14.30
CA GLU A 14 19.39 7.32 -13.73
C GLU A 14 19.14 7.73 -12.27
N PRO A 15 19.27 6.78 -11.31
CA PRO A 15 19.02 7.07 -9.91
C PRO A 15 20.16 7.91 -9.30
N ARG A 16 19.94 9.22 -9.18
CA ARG A 16 20.83 10.14 -8.43
C ARG A 16 20.53 10.18 -6.93
N SER A 17 19.43 9.56 -6.52
CA SER A 17 19.02 9.42 -5.13
C SER A 17 18.26 8.13 -4.90
N ALA A 18 18.29 7.68 -3.64
CA ALA A 18 17.60 6.50 -3.19
C ALA A 18 17.20 6.67 -1.71
N PHE A 19 16.14 5.97 -1.31
CA PHE A 19 15.75 5.81 0.09
C PHE A 19 16.05 4.40 0.56
N THR A 20 16.43 4.23 1.82
CA THR A 20 16.63 2.90 2.39
C THR A 20 15.27 2.22 2.59
N PHE A 21 15.21 0.89 2.42
CA PHE A 21 14.00 0.14 2.76
C PHE A 21 13.62 0.29 4.24
N HIS A 22 14.61 0.52 5.10
CA HIS A 22 14.38 0.79 6.52
C HIS A 22 13.59 2.09 6.73
N ALA A 23 13.99 3.19 6.09
CA ALA A 23 13.25 4.45 6.17
C ALA A 23 11.82 4.33 5.63
N LEU A 24 11.63 3.61 4.52
CA LEU A 24 10.31 3.37 3.94
C LEU A 24 9.41 2.51 4.85
N ARG A 25 9.99 1.52 5.54
CA ARG A 25 9.25 0.69 6.51
C ARG A 25 8.84 1.50 7.74
N ILE A 26 9.72 2.35 8.26
CA ILE A 26 9.38 3.26 9.36
C ILE A 26 8.24 4.19 8.94
N PHE A 27 8.33 4.75 7.73
CA PHE A 27 7.28 5.62 7.22
C PHE A 27 5.93 4.91 7.09
N ASP A 28 5.90 3.69 6.55
CA ASP A 28 4.69 2.88 6.42
C ASP A 28 3.98 2.67 7.77
N VAL A 29 4.76 2.32 8.80
CA VAL A 29 4.24 2.14 10.17
C VAL A 29 3.73 3.46 10.75
N LEU A 30 4.52 4.54 10.67
CA LEU A 30 4.13 5.85 11.24
C LEU A 30 2.96 6.50 10.49
N ALA A 31 2.83 6.25 9.19
CA ALA A 31 1.71 6.70 8.39
C ALA A 31 0.41 5.99 8.82
N ALA A 32 0.49 4.69 9.13
CA ALA A 32 -0.67 3.90 9.58
C ALA A 32 -1.05 4.20 11.04
N ASP A 33 -0.08 4.22 11.95
CA ASP A 33 -0.30 4.33 13.39
C ASP A 33 -0.52 5.78 13.85
N ALA A 34 0.42 6.67 13.50
CA ALA A 34 0.41 8.06 13.95
C ALA A 34 -0.22 9.04 12.94
N LYS A 35 -0.78 8.53 11.82
CA LYS A 35 -1.28 9.35 10.69
C LYS A 35 -0.23 10.37 10.21
N LEU A 36 1.05 10.00 10.28
CA LEU A 36 2.14 10.89 9.96
C LEU A 36 2.13 11.22 8.46
N SER A 37 2.10 12.51 8.14
CA SER A 37 2.16 12.94 6.74
C SER A 37 3.57 12.76 6.17
N ALA A 38 3.66 12.54 4.85
CA ALA A 38 4.94 12.45 4.15
C ALA A 38 5.80 13.72 4.33
N SER A 39 5.17 14.90 4.41
CA SER A 39 5.86 16.17 4.62
C SER A 39 6.50 16.25 6.00
N ARG A 40 5.81 15.78 7.06
CA ARG A 40 6.35 15.70 8.41
C ARG A 40 7.49 14.68 8.49
N PHE A 41 7.31 13.50 7.90
CA PHE A 41 8.37 12.49 7.85
C PHE A 41 9.61 12.99 7.10
N HIS A 42 9.43 13.72 5.99
CA HIS A 42 10.53 14.37 5.28
C HIS A 42 11.29 15.38 6.17
N THR A 43 10.59 16.18 6.98
CA THR A 43 11.23 17.08 7.94
C THR A 43 12.03 16.33 9.01
N VAL A 44 11.53 15.16 9.45
CA VAL A 44 12.27 14.29 10.39
C VAL A 44 13.59 13.82 9.76
N ILE A 45 13.56 13.33 8.51
CA ILE A 45 14.77 12.92 7.78
C ILE A 45 15.74 14.09 7.65
N GLN A 46 15.25 15.28 7.30
CA GLN A 46 16.09 16.48 7.19
C GLN A 46 16.78 16.83 8.52
N ARG A 47 16.05 16.78 9.64
CA ARG A 47 16.59 17.02 10.99
C ARG A 47 17.55 15.95 11.43
N GLN A 48 17.33 14.70 11.05
CA GLN A 48 18.25 13.59 11.33
C GLN A 48 19.60 13.79 10.64
N THR A 49 19.61 14.37 9.44
CA THR A 49 20.83 14.73 8.71
C THR A 49 21.51 15.97 9.29
N ASN A 50 20.74 17.04 9.53
CA ASN A 50 21.23 18.26 10.16
C ASN A 50 20.10 18.92 10.96
N ASN A 51 20.20 18.84 12.29
CA ASN A 51 19.18 19.37 13.18
C ASN A 51 19.26 20.90 13.34
N VAL A 52 20.41 21.52 13.04
CA VAL A 52 20.62 22.97 13.18
C VAL A 52 20.00 23.71 12.01
N LEU A 53 20.21 23.22 10.78
CA LEU A 53 19.73 23.82 9.54
C LEU A 53 19.03 22.75 8.68
N PRO A 54 17.83 22.28 9.07
CA PRO A 54 17.14 21.18 8.37
C PRO A 54 16.78 21.53 6.92
N HIS A 55 16.61 22.82 6.61
CA HIS A 55 16.27 23.31 5.28
C HIS A 55 17.49 23.47 4.35
N ALA A 56 18.72 23.25 4.83
CA ALA A 56 19.92 23.29 3.99
C ALA A 56 19.96 22.14 2.97
N GLN A 57 19.24 21.04 3.24
CA GLN A 57 19.15 19.90 2.35
C GLN A 57 18.03 20.09 1.32
N PRO A 58 18.24 19.68 0.04
CA PRO A 58 17.25 19.84 -1.01
C PRO A 58 15.93 19.12 -0.66
N ALA A 59 14.81 19.75 -1.02
CA ALA A 59 13.48 19.19 -0.77
C ALA A 59 13.22 17.98 -1.68
N ARG A 60 13.31 16.77 -1.12
CA ARG A 60 13.06 15.49 -1.81
C ARG A 60 11.68 14.89 -1.50
N LEU A 61 10.73 15.72 -1.06
CA LEU A 61 9.37 15.27 -0.73
C LEU A 61 8.66 14.59 -1.91
N ARG A 62 8.83 15.12 -3.13
CA ARG A 62 8.24 14.52 -4.35
C ARG A 62 8.82 13.13 -4.63
N GLU A 63 10.13 12.97 -4.40
CA GLU A 63 10.82 11.68 -4.52
C GLU A 63 10.29 10.70 -3.47
N LEU A 64 10.19 11.12 -2.21
CA LEU A 64 9.64 10.30 -1.12
C LEU A 64 8.21 9.81 -1.44
N LEU A 65 7.34 10.69 -1.92
CA LEU A 65 5.96 10.34 -2.29
C LEU A 65 5.90 9.34 -3.46
N ARG A 66 6.79 9.45 -4.45
CA ARG A 66 6.87 8.52 -5.57
C ARG A 66 7.35 7.15 -5.10
N VAL A 67 8.48 7.14 -4.40
CA VAL A 67 9.13 5.91 -3.92
C VAL A 67 8.26 5.16 -2.94
N THR A 68 7.57 5.87 -2.04
CA THR A 68 6.61 5.23 -1.12
C THR A 68 5.50 4.51 -1.88
N ARG A 69 4.90 5.14 -2.90
CA ARG A 69 3.85 4.50 -3.70
C ARG A 69 4.34 3.24 -4.40
N GLN A 70 5.52 3.30 -5.02
CA GLN A 70 6.15 2.13 -5.64
C GLN A 70 6.43 1.03 -4.61
N TYR A 71 6.99 1.39 -3.46
CA TYR A 71 7.26 0.46 -2.37
C TYR A 71 6.00 -0.23 -1.85
N LEU A 72 4.91 0.52 -1.64
CA LEU A 72 3.63 -0.04 -1.18
C LEU A 72 3.05 -1.03 -2.20
N ILE A 73 3.09 -0.71 -3.50
CA ILE A 73 2.66 -1.63 -4.56
C ILE A 73 3.49 -2.92 -4.53
N LEU A 74 4.81 -2.82 -4.38
CA LEU A 74 5.68 -4.00 -4.25
C LEU A 74 5.36 -4.82 -3.00
N GLN A 75 5.04 -4.18 -1.88
CA GLN A 75 4.61 -4.91 -0.67
C GLN A 75 3.26 -5.62 -0.88
N LEU A 76 2.32 -4.99 -1.59
CA LEU A 76 1.03 -5.60 -1.93
C LEU A 76 1.20 -6.81 -2.86
N LEU A 77 2.00 -6.68 -3.92
CA LEU A 77 2.32 -7.77 -4.85
C LEU A 77 2.99 -8.94 -4.11
N LYS A 78 3.96 -8.64 -3.23
CA LYS A 78 4.63 -9.63 -2.40
C LYS A 78 3.63 -10.37 -1.48
N ARG A 79 2.73 -9.64 -0.81
CA ARG A 79 1.69 -10.24 0.06
C ARG A 79 0.72 -11.13 -0.73
N ALA A 80 0.40 -10.75 -1.97
CA ALA A 80 -0.46 -11.53 -2.86
C ALA A 80 0.26 -12.70 -3.55
N GLY A 81 1.57 -12.88 -3.34
CA GLY A 81 2.37 -13.92 -4.02
C GLY A 81 2.49 -13.71 -5.53
N GLN A 82 2.33 -12.48 -6.02
CA GLN A 82 2.44 -12.15 -7.44
C GLN A 82 3.88 -11.76 -7.80
N THR A 83 4.41 -12.40 -8.84
CA THR A 83 5.77 -12.14 -9.35
C THR A 83 5.80 -11.10 -10.48
N THR A 84 4.63 -10.80 -11.06
CA THR A 84 4.47 -9.78 -12.09
C THR A 84 4.26 -8.41 -11.47
N THR A 85 4.73 -7.36 -12.14
CA THR A 85 4.52 -5.97 -11.71
C THR A 85 3.09 -5.48 -11.96
N SER A 86 2.33 -6.18 -12.81
CA SER A 86 0.92 -5.92 -13.06
C SER A 86 0.03 -6.85 -12.21
N PRO A 87 -1.05 -6.31 -11.60
CA PRO A 87 -2.04 -7.12 -10.90
C PRO A 87 -2.76 -8.04 -11.91
N LYS A 88 -2.90 -9.32 -11.56
CA LYS A 88 -3.55 -10.33 -12.43
C LYS A 88 -5.02 -10.04 -12.76
N SER A 89 -5.76 -9.43 -11.82
CA SER A 89 -7.18 -9.11 -11.96
C SER A 89 -7.57 -8.02 -10.98
N PHE A 90 -8.75 -7.42 -11.17
CA PHE A 90 -9.25 -6.43 -10.23
C PHE A 90 -9.45 -7.04 -8.84
N GLY A 91 -9.02 -6.32 -7.80
CA GLY A 91 -9.13 -6.78 -6.41
C GLY A 91 -8.19 -7.92 -6.01
N CYS A 92 -7.27 -8.36 -6.88
CA CYS A 92 -6.35 -9.47 -6.57
C CYS A 92 -5.29 -9.14 -5.49
N LEU A 93 -5.08 -7.85 -5.20
CA LEU A 93 -4.16 -7.38 -4.15
C LEU A 93 -4.89 -6.99 -2.86
N ALA A 94 -6.23 -6.98 -2.86
CA ALA A 94 -7.02 -6.62 -1.71
C ALA A 94 -7.12 -7.81 -0.74
N VAL A 95 -7.03 -7.52 0.56
CA VAL A 95 -7.39 -8.50 1.59
C VAL A 95 -8.90 -8.70 1.53
N ARG A 96 -9.32 -9.95 1.41
CA ARG A 96 -10.74 -10.27 1.47
C ARG A 96 -11.22 -10.08 2.92
N CYS A 97 -12.20 -9.21 3.11
CA CYS A 97 -12.78 -8.96 4.41
C CYS A 97 -13.43 -10.24 4.97
N PRO A 98 -13.13 -10.65 6.21
CA PRO A 98 -13.71 -11.85 6.82
C PRO A 98 -15.20 -11.67 7.17
N ALA A 99 -15.65 -10.42 7.39
CA ALA A 99 -17.03 -10.10 7.73
C ALA A 99 -17.95 -9.99 6.50
N CYS A 100 -17.40 -9.76 5.31
CA CYS A 100 -18.20 -9.72 4.09
C CYS A 100 -18.84 -11.10 3.85
N PRO A 101 -20.13 -11.20 3.53
CA PRO A 101 -20.79 -12.48 3.26
C PRO A 101 -20.19 -13.13 2.01
N ARG A 102 -19.76 -14.38 2.15
CA ARG A 102 -19.15 -15.23 1.12
C ARG A 102 -19.75 -16.63 1.19
N LEU A 103 -20.57 -16.93 0.18
CA LEU A 103 -21.28 -18.19 0.08
C LEU A 103 -20.30 -19.37 0.11
N GLY A 104 -20.58 -20.36 0.96
CA GLY A 104 -19.75 -21.55 1.13
C GLY A 104 -18.45 -21.31 1.90
N VAL A 105 -18.16 -20.07 2.33
CA VAL A 105 -17.00 -19.76 3.17
C VAL A 105 -17.44 -19.40 4.59
N ASN A 106 -18.28 -18.37 4.74
CA ASN A 106 -18.73 -17.90 6.04
C ASN A 106 -20.26 -17.89 6.21
N TYR A 107 -21.03 -18.22 5.17
CA TYR A 107 -22.46 -18.50 5.28
C TYR A 107 -22.92 -19.49 4.20
N LYS A 108 -24.02 -20.18 4.44
CA LYS A 108 -24.71 -21.10 3.53
C LYS A 108 -25.97 -20.43 2.98
N ALA A 109 -26.42 -20.88 1.81
CA ALA A 109 -27.67 -20.35 1.22
C ALA A 109 -28.89 -20.52 2.14
N THR A 110 -28.90 -21.57 2.96
CA THR A 110 -29.93 -21.82 3.98
C THR A 110 -29.96 -20.81 5.11
N ASP A 111 -28.85 -20.10 5.33
CA ASP A 111 -28.74 -19.10 6.39
C ASP A 111 -29.40 -17.77 5.97
N VAL A 112 -29.81 -17.64 4.70
CA VAL A 112 -30.52 -16.49 4.16
C VAL A 112 -32.02 -16.76 4.18
N MET A 113 -32.75 -16.04 5.03
CA MET A 113 -34.22 -16.11 5.06
C MET A 113 -34.80 -15.38 3.84
N GLU A 114 -35.80 -15.97 3.18
CA GLU A 114 -36.57 -15.31 2.11
C GLU A 114 -37.13 -13.97 2.62
N GLY A 115 -36.71 -12.86 2.01
CA GLY A 115 -37.06 -11.49 2.44
C GLY A 115 -35.92 -10.71 3.12
N SER A 116 -34.80 -11.34 3.48
CA SER A 116 -33.56 -10.68 3.94
C SER A 116 -32.61 -10.32 2.79
N GLU A 117 -33.11 -10.40 1.57
CA GLU A 117 -32.39 -10.25 0.31
C GLU A 117 -31.75 -8.86 0.13
N TYR A 118 -32.04 -7.87 0.98
CA TYR A 118 -31.42 -6.54 0.92
C TYR A 118 -30.25 -6.34 1.89
N VAL A 119 -30.09 -7.21 2.90
CA VAL A 119 -29.05 -7.07 3.94
C VAL A 119 -27.71 -7.69 3.51
N ILE A 120 -27.76 -8.69 2.62
CA ILE A 120 -26.61 -9.54 2.30
C ILE A 120 -25.98 -9.21 0.92
N PRO A 121 -26.69 -8.81 -0.14
CA PRO A 121 -26.05 -8.70 -1.45
C PRO A 121 -25.36 -7.36 -1.70
N LEU A 122 -25.66 -6.25 -1.01
CA LEU A 122 -25.04 -4.95 -1.32
C LEU A 122 -23.54 -4.87 -0.96
N VAL A 123 -23.07 -5.71 -0.03
CA VAL A 123 -21.64 -5.84 0.29
C VAL A 123 -20.95 -6.82 -0.67
N SER A 124 -21.71 -7.77 -1.23
CA SER A 124 -21.21 -8.69 -2.24
C SER A 124 -21.13 -8.00 -3.60
N THR A 125 -22.12 -7.22 -4.03
CA THR A 125 -22.17 -6.66 -5.39
C THR A 125 -21.27 -5.44 -5.56
N SER A 126 -21.10 -4.56 -4.58
CA SER A 126 -20.11 -3.47 -4.72
C SER A 126 -18.65 -3.95 -4.75
N CYS A 127 -18.36 -5.14 -4.21
CA CYS A 127 -17.03 -5.77 -4.25
C CYS A 127 -16.88 -6.90 -5.28
N ILE A 128 -17.99 -7.43 -5.85
CA ILE A 128 -18.02 -8.54 -6.83
C ILE A 128 -18.52 -8.07 -8.20
N GLN A 129 -19.24 -6.94 -8.35
CA GLN A 129 -19.66 -6.44 -9.67
C GLN A 129 -18.53 -5.82 -10.51
N ILE A 130 -17.29 -5.78 -10.03
CA ILE A 130 -16.10 -5.56 -10.89
C ILE A 130 -15.51 -6.92 -11.36
N MET A 131 -16.20 -8.02 -11.09
CA MET A 131 -15.71 -9.40 -11.27
C MET A 131 -16.54 -10.22 -12.27
N LEU A 132 -17.36 -9.58 -13.11
CA LEU A 132 -17.97 -10.17 -14.30
C LEU A 132 -17.71 -9.23 -15.50
N PRO A 133 -17.29 -9.75 -16.68
CA PRO A 133 -17.15 -8.96 -17.90
C PRO A 133 -18.49 -8.40 -18.38
#